data_AF-A0A1Y2WBC3-F1
#
_entry.id   AF-A0A1Y2WBC3-F1
#
_cell.length_a   1.000
_cell.length_b   1.000
_cell.length_c   1.000
_cell.angle_alpha   90.00
_cell.angle_beta   90.00
_cell.angle_gamma   90.00
#
_symmetry.space_group_name_H-M   'P 1'
#
loop_
_entity.id
_entity.type
_entity.pdbx_description
1 polymer ?
#
loop_
_entity_poly.entity_id
_entity_poly.type
_entity_poly.pdbx_seq_one_letter_code
_entity_poly.pdbx_strand_id
1 'polypeptide(L)'
;MLRAQLRRVTSSSTPRRLIRGHSFVNRRFGSQAAVEGQLPRPPILRPILWTLAATTIIFTGSAAYDVRQDIKNVRRKGLFKEGESIRSYDDLEDAVHRRGGIRHFLHRESRHPKWNPPGQIGQVLAGYSDTEKVTLGALALNISIFGASHLSPPAFASLFAHTPVMGTNYTLLTAAFGHVGFLHLAFNSLALYNCAPIVAQSPVFQGNGSHFAAFYLSTGIFANLSHHLGTMLPTRRYWVSRFGATQGASGVIMAMFGVLAMLYPDARVGIMFLPGTYSIENLVASLVVFDAVGLFVGIPYLNFAHAAHLGGLAAGAAYAYFDGRRRLWIPSRRLAFNGMKLLKMT
;
A
#
# COMPACT_ATOMS: atom_id res chain seq x y z
N MET A 1 50.25 -9.69 -37.45
CA MET A 1 50.65 -8.33 -37.02
C MET A 1 49.41 -7.51 -36.69
N LEU A 2 48.91 -7.68 -35.46
CA LEU A 2 47.60 -7.24 -34.98
C LEU A 2 47.67 -5.90 -34.22
N ARG A 3 48.46 -4.94 -34.69
CA ARG A 3 48.71 -3.64 -34.01
C ARG A 3 48.51 -2.39 -34.85
N ALA A 4 48.10 -2.52 -36.12
CA ALA A 4 47.92 -1.36 -37.02
C ALA A 4 46.46 -0.94 -37.26
N GLN A 5 45.46 -1.69 -36.76
CA GLN A 5 44.03 -1.36 -36.92
C GLN A 5 43.37 -0.67 -35.71
N LEU A 6 44.12 -0.32 -34.67
CA LEU A 6 43.59 0.33 -33.46
C LEU A 6 43.89 1.85 -33.37
N ARG A 7 44.32 2.50 -34.45
CA ARG A 7 44.62 3.95 -34.49
C ARG A 7 43.82 4.76 -35.53
N ARG A 8 42.61 4.33 -35.87
CA ARG A 8 41.64 5.11 -36.67
C ARG A 8 40.26 5.19 -36.03
N VAL A 9 40.20 5.30 -34.70
CA VAL A 9 38.97 5.68 -33.96
C VAL A 9 39.29 6.83 -32.98
N THR A 10 40.15 7.75 -33.39
CA THR A 10 40.50 8.95 -32.62
C THR A 10 40.35 10.20 -33.49
N SER A 11 39.11 10.58 -33.83
CA SER A 11 38.70 11.99 -33.94
C SER A 11 37.19 12.10 -34.25
N SER A 12 36.39 12.46 -33.25
CA SER A 12 35.27 13.41 -33.41
C SER A 12 34.69 13.78 -32.04
N SER A 13 35.11 14.96 -31.59
CA SER A 13 34.37 15.96 -30.80
C SER A 13 33.24 15.50 -29.87
N THR A 14 33.54 15.35 -28.59
CA THR A 14 32.58 15.45 -27.48
C THR A 14 32.67 16.85 -26.87
N PRO A 15 31.58 17.63 -26.71
CA PRO A 15 31.65 18.86 -25.94
C PRO A 15 31.69 18.54 -24.44
N ARG A 16 32.86 18.68 -23.84
CA ARG A 16 33.06 18.77 -22.39
C ARG A 16 32.29 19.99 -21.85
N ARG A 17 31.33 19.79 -20.96
CA ARG A 17 30.98 20.79 -19.94
C ARG A 17 31.22 20.22 -18.54
N LEU A 18 32.28 20.78 -17.95
CA LEU A 18 32.68 20.83 -16.55
C LEU A 18 31.68 20.29 -15.52
N ILE A 19 32.01 19.17 -14.90
CA ILE A 19 31.60 18.85 -13.52
C ILE A 19 32.66 19.48 -12.61
N ARG A 20 32.36 20.65 -12.05
CA ARG A 20 33.11 21.21 -10.92
C ARG A 20 32.29 20.95 -9.66
N GLY A 21 32.88 20.27 -8.70
CA GLY A 21 32.26 19.93 -7.43
C GLY A 21 31.83 21.17 -6.66
N HIS A 22 30.67 21.07 -6.03
CA HIS A 22 30.28 21.97 -4.95
C HIS A 22 29.85 21.15 -3.75
N SER A 23 30.49 21.50 -2.65
CA SER A 23 30.31 21.08 -1.27
C SER A 23 28.86 21.18 -0.81
N PHE A 24 28.46 20.21 0.02
CA PHE A 24 27.25 20.28 0.84
C PHE A 24 27.34 21.51 1.75
N VAL A 25 26.59 22.56 1.43
CA VAL A 25 26.35 23.70 2.31
C VAL A 25 24.84 23.86 2.45
N ASN A 26 24.39 23.80 3.70
CA ASN A 26 23.06 24.20 4.16
C ASN A 26 22.60 25.48 3.45
N ARG A 27 21.59 25.39 2.58
CA ARG A 27 20.86 26.57 2.11
C ARG A 27 19.47 26.63 2.73
N ARG A 28 19.37 27.63 3.63
CA ARG A 28 18.15 28.22 4.15
C ARG A 28 17.12 28.47 3.05
N PHE A 29 15.87 28.17 3.37
CA PHE A 29 14.68 28.58 2.62
C PHE A 29 14.62 30.10 2.53
N GLY A 30 14.52 30.62 1.31
CA GLY A 30 14.26 32.04 1.07
C GLY A 30 14.82 32.51 -0.26
N SER A 31 14.07 32.29 -1.34
CA SER A 31 13.88 33.21 -2.47
C SER A 31 13.40 32.43 -3.68
N GLN A 32 12.37 32.97 -4.33
CA GLN A 32 11.88 32.58 -5.65
C GLN A 32 13.05 32.47 -6.64
N ALA A 33 13.53 31.26 -6.90
CA ALA A 33 14.19 30.96 -8.15
C ALA A 33 13.10 30.42 -9.07
N ALA A 34 12.66 31.26 -10.00
CA ALA A 34 11.82 30.87 -11.10
C ALA A 34 12.47 29.66 -11.80
N VAL A 35 11.83 28.50 -11.68
CA VAL A 35 12.15 27.35 -12.54
C VAL A 35 11.58 27.71 -13.90
N GLU A 36 12.39 28.39 -14.70
CA GLU A 36 12.09 28.88 -16.05
C GLU A 36 12.17 27.75 -17.09
N GLY A 37 11.58 26.60 -16.74
CA GLY A 37 11.37 25.46 -17.62
C GLY A 37 10.00 24.88 -17.33
N GLN A 38 9.15 24.75 -18.37
CA GLN A 38 7.91 24.00 -18.26
C GLN A 38 8.24 22.57 -17.80
N LEU A 39 7.78 22.19 -16.60
CA LEU A 39 7.87 20.80 -16.16
C LEU A 39 7.17 19.93 -17.22
N PRO A 40 7.74 18.76 -17.57
CA PRO A 40 7.10 17.86 -18.52
C PRO A 40 5.72 17.46 -17.99
N ARG A 41 4.74 17.34 -18.89
CA ARG A 41 3.38 16.94 -18.52
C ARG A 41 3.39 15.50 -17.98
N PRO A 42 2.87 15.24 -16.76
CA PRO A 42 2.76 13.89 -16.24
C PRO A 42 1.92 12.99 -17.16
N PRO A 43 2.35 11.75 -17.43
CA PRO A 43 1.61 10.83 -18.28
C PRO A 43 0.31 10.36 -17.58
N ILE A 44 -0.84 10.46 -18.24
CA ILE A 44 -2.13 10.14 -17.60
C ILE A 44 -2.53 8.68 -17.82
N LEU A 45 -2.58 8.29 -19.10
CA LEU A 45 -3.15 7.01 -19.52
C LEU A 45 -2.33 5.81 -19.00
N ARG A 46 -0.99 5.90 -19.05
CA ARG A 46 -0.11 4.78 -18.70
C ARG A 46 -0.22 4.41 -17.21
N PRO A 47 -0.15 5.35 -16.25
CA PRO A 47 -0.42 5.07 -14.84
C PRO A 47 -1.80 4.45 -14.60
N ILE A 48 -2.86 4.98 -15.23
CA ILE A 48 -4.23 4.47 -15.04
C ILE A 48 -4.33 3.01 -15.51
N LEU A 49 -3.87 2.71 -16.73
CA LEU A 49 -3.89 1.35 -17.26
C LEU A 49 -3.05 0.40 -16.41
N TRP A 50 -1.89 0.86 -15.94
CA TRP A 50 -1.03 0.08 -15.04
C TRP A 50 -1.73 -0.19 -13.70
N THR A 51 -2.39 0.80 -13.11
CA THR A 51 -3.14 0.63 -11.86
C THR A 51 -4.26 -0.40 -12.03
N LEU A 52 -5.05 -0.33 -13.10
CA LEU A 52 -6.11 -1.31 -13.37
C LEU A 52 -5.55 -2.73 -13.51
N ALA A 53 -4.46 -2.89 -14.27
CA ALA A 53 -3.82 -4.19 -14.44
C ALA A 53 -3.23 -4.72 -13.13
N ALA A 54 -2.46 -3.91 -12.41
CA ALA A 54 -1.79 -4.29 -11.18
C ALA A 54 -2.79 -4.65 -10.07
N THR A 55 -3.82 -3.84 -9.86
CA THR A 55 -4.86 -4.12 -8.86
C THR A 55 -5.68 -5.35 -9.21
N THR A 56 -5.98 -5.59 -10.49
CA THR A 56 -6.63 -6.84 -10.94
C THR A 56 -5.77 -8.06 -10.64
N ILE A 57 -4.47 -8.00 -10.93
CA ILE A 57 -3.51 -9.08 -10.64
C ILE A 57 -3.40 -9.32 -9.13
N ILE A 58 -3.32 -8.25 -8.33
CA ILE A 58 -3.27 -8.34 -6.87
C ILE A 58 -4.52 -9.03 -6.33
N PHE A 59 -5.71 -8.58 -6.73
CA PHE A 59 -6.97 -9.16 -6.25
C PHE A 59 -7.15 -10.62 -6.66
N THR A 60 -6.97 -10.92 -7.95
CA THR A 60 -7.12 -12.28 -8.46
C THR A 60 -6.02 -13.22 -7.95
N GLY A 61 -4.78 -12.74 -7.84
CA GLY A 61 -3.65 -13.49 -7.29
C GLY A 61 -3.81 -13.80 -5.80
N SER A 62 -4.21 -12.81 -5.00
CA SER A 62 -4.54 -13.02 -3.58
C SER A 62 -5.73 -13.96 -3.39
N ALA A 63 -6.78 -13.82 -4.20
CA ALA A 63 -7.94 -14.71 -4.17
C ALA A 63 -7.57 -16.14 -4.56
N ALA A 64 -6.70 -16.31 -5.57
CA ALA A 64 -6.17 -17.61 -5.96
C ALA A 64 -5.33 -18.23 -4.83
N TYR A 65 -4.45 -17.46 -4.21
CA TYR A 65 -3.70 -17.93 -3.05
C TYR A 65 -4.63 -18.39 -1.92
N ASP A 66 -5.64 -17.59 -1.58
CA ASP A 66 -6.62 -17.87 -0.54
C ASP A 66 -7.40 -19.16 -0.80
N VAL A 67 -7.99 -19.30 -1.99
CA VAL A 67 -8.72 -20.50 -2.43
C VAL A 67 -7.82 -21.73 -2.38
N ARG A 68 -6.56 -21.61 -2.81
CA ARG A 68 -5.61 -22.73 -2.76
C ARG A 68 -5.32 -23.15 -1.32
N GLN A 69 -5.23 -22.20 -0.38
CA GLN A 69 -5.08 -22.53 1.03
C GLN A 69 -6.32 -23.23 1.57
N ASP A 70 -7.52 -22.76 1.21
CA ASP A 70 -8.76 -23.41 1.62
C ASP A 70 -8.86 -24.86 1.12
N ILE A 71 -8.59 -25.11 -0.16
CA ILE A 71 -8.56 -26.46 -0.75
C ILE A 71 -7.59 -27.37 0.00
N LYS A 72 -6.35 -26.90 0.23
CA LYS A 72 -5.36 -27.66 1.00
C LYS A 72 -5.84 -27.94 2.42
N ASN A 73 -6.47 -26.96 3.06
CA ASN A 73 -6.96 -27.06 4.43
C ASN A 73 -8.14 -28.04 4.57
N VAL A 74 -9.10 -28.04 3.63
CA VAL A 74 -10.23 -28.96 3.67
C VAL A 74 -9.80 -30.40 3.37
N ARG A 75 -8.87 -30.60 2.42
CA ARG A 75 -8.28 -31.92 2.11
C ARG A 75 -7.48 -32.48 3.27
N ARG A 76 -6.58 -31.68 3.86
CA ARG A 76 -5.76 -32.09 5.02
C ARG A 76 -6.63 -32.57 6.20
N LYS A 77 -7.87 -32.10 6.29
CA LYS A 77 -8.79 -32.41 7.38
C LYS A 77 -9.80 -33.52 7.04
N GLY A 78 -9.72 -34.11 5.86
CA GLY A 78 -10.62 -35.18 5.45
C GLY A 78 -12.07 -34.74 5.25
N LEU A 79 -12.34 -33.45 5.03
CA LEU A 79 -13.68 -32.96 4.70
C LEU A 79 -14.13 -33.38 3.29
N PHE A 80 -13.15 -33.72 2.45
CA PHE A 80 -13.33 -34.36 1.16
C PHE A 80 -12.42 -35.59 1.14
N LYS A 81 -12.92 -36.73 0.65
CA LYS A 81 -12.11 -37.96 0.55
C LYS A 81 -11.00 -37.80 -0.49
N GLU A 82 -9.94 -38.57 -0.35
CA GLU A 82 -8.87 -38.61 -1.35
C GLU A 82 -9.44 -39.08 -2.70
N GLY A 83 -9.28 -38.27 -3.76
CA GLY A 83 -9.89 -38.49 -5.07
C GLY A 83 -11.29 -37.87 -5.26
N GLU A 84 -11.92 -37.33 -4.22
CA GLU A 84 -13.18 -36.62 -4.33
C GLU A 84 -12.97 -35.19 -4.85
N SER A 85 -13.59 -34.87 -5.99
CA SER A 85 -13.49 -33.54 -6.60
C SER A 85 -14.42 -32.54 -5.91
N ILE A 86 -13.87 -31.37 -5.55
CA ILE A 86 -14.67 -30.23 -5.08
C ILE A 86 -15.43 -29.69 -6.29
N ARG A 87 -16.75 -29.86 -6.31
CA ARG A 87 -17.56 -29.65 -7.52
C ARG A 87 -17.77 -28.19 -7.83
N SER A 88 -18.05 -27.37 -6.81
CA SER A 88 -18.28 -25.95 -6.95
C SER A 88 -17.53 -25.13 -5.91
N TYR A 89 -17.41 -23.83 -6.17
CA TYR A 89 -16.88 -22.88 -5.20
C TYR A 89 -17.77 -22.81 -3.94
N ASP A 90 -19.09 -22.94 -4.12
CA ASP A 90 -20.05 -22.85 -3.02
C ASP A 90 -19.91 -24.05 -2.07
N ASP A 91 -19.61 -25.24 -2.59
CA ASP A 91 -19.28 -26.42 -1.75
C ASP A 91 -18.01 -26.19 -0.91
N LEU A 92 -17.00 -25.53 -1.49
CA LEU A 92 -15.77 -25.19 -0.77
C LEU A 92 -16.05 -24.17 0.33
N GLU A 93 -16.81 -23.12 0.00
CA GLU A 93 -17.18 -22.06 0.94
C GLU A 93 -18.03 -22.61 2.09
N ASP A 94 -19.00 -23.48 1.82
CA ASP A 94 -19.79 -24.18 2.83
C ASP A 94 -18.91 -25.07 3.72
N ALA A 95 -17.97 -25.82 3.15
CA ALA A 95 -17.03 -26.64 3.92
C ALA A 95 -16.14 -25.79 4.85
N VAL A 96 -15.71 -24.62 4.39
CA VAL A 96 -14.95 -23.65 5.21
C VAL A 96 -15.84 -23.04 6.30
N HIS A 97 -17.09 -22.69 5.99
CA HIS A 97 -18.02 -22.08 6.95
C HIS A 97 -18.54 -23.04 8.03
N ARG A 98 -18.81 -24.30 7.70
CA ARG A 98 -19.14 -25.36 8.68
C ARG A 98 -18.09 -25.46 9.79
N ARG A 99 -16.85 -25.05 9.51
CA ARG A 99 -15.77 -24.94 10.49
C ARG A 99 -15.68 -23.56 11.16
N GLY A 100 -15.93 -22.47 10.43
CA GLY A 100 -15.79 -21.09 10.93
C GLY A 100 -16.62 -20.81 12.20
N GLY A 101 -17.80 -21.44 12.33
CA GLY A 101 -18.65 -21.34 13.51
C GLY A 101 -18.03 -21.84 14.81
N ILE A 102 -17.02 -22.73 14.76
CA ILE A 102 -16.39 -23.31 15.97
C ILE A 102 -15.21 -22.45 16.47
N ARG A 103 -14.62 -21.58 15.63
CA ARG A 103 -13.46 -20.74 16.02
C ARG A 103 -13.81 -19.30 16.36
N HIS A 104 -14.89 -18.75 15.83
CA HIS A 104 -15.25 -17.35 16.07
C HIS A 104 -15.84 -17.07 17.46
N PHE A 105 -16.19 -18.11 18.23
CA PHE A 105 -16.77 -17.98 19.58
C PHE A 105 -15.75 -18.01 20.74
N LEU A 106 -14.47 -18.25 20.46
CA LEU A 106 -13.44 -18.18 21.50
C LEU A 106 -12.67 -16.86 21.35
N HIS A 107 -13.05 -15.90 22.19
CA HIS A 107 -12.28 -14.69 22.48
C HIS A 107 -10.82 -15.12 22.76
N ARG A 108 -9.91 -14.88 21.81
CA ARG A 108 -8.50 -15.16 22.01
C ARG A 108 -7.85 -13.90 22.54
N GLU A 109 -7.55 -13.89 23.83
CA GLU A 109 -6.70 -12.85 24.44
C GLU A 109 -5.41 -12.69 23.63
N SER A 110 -5.05 -11.43 23.38
CA SER A 110 -3.78 -11.00 22.80
C SER A 110 -2.63 -11.52 23.66
N ARG A 111 -2.02 -12.64 23.26
CA ARG A 111 -0.84 -13.18 23.95
C ARG A 111 0.36 -12.30 23.63
N HIS A 112 0.93 -11.65 24.65
CA HIS A 112 2.21 -10.97 24.54
C HIS A 112 3.31 -11.94 24.07
N PRO A 113 4.20 -11.51 23.15
CA PRO A 113 5.27 -12.37 22.67
C PRO A 113 6.28 -12.61 23.79
N LYS A 114 6.43 -13.87 24.23
CA LYS A 114 7.60 -14.29 25.01
C LYS A 114 8.80 -14.25 24.06
N TRP A 115 9.85 -13.52 24.43
CA TRP A 115 11.08 -13.41 23.66
C TRP A 115 11.72 -14.80 23.51
N ASN A 116 11.81 -15.30 22.28
CA ASN A 116 12.44 -16.58 21.96
C ASN A 116 13.66 -16.37 21.05
N PRO A 117 14.74 -17.17 21.19
CA PRO A 117 16.00 -16.98 20.46
C PRO A 117 15.89 -17.20 18.93
N PRO A 118 16.92 -16.77 18.16
CA PRO A 118 16.92 -16.86 16.70
C PRO A 118 16.87 -18.33 16.24
N GLY A 119 15.83 -18.68 15.49
CA GLY A 119 15.57 -20.07 15.05
C GLY A 119 14.10 -20.50 15.15
N GLN A 120 13.28 -19.77 15.92
CA GLN A 120 11.86 -20.07 16.15
C GLN A 120 10.89 -19.08 15.49
N ILE A 121 11.32 -18.31 14.49
CA ILE A 121 10.48 -17.30 13.81
C ILE A 121 9.18 -17.94 13.29
N GLY A 122 9.24 -19.19 12.78
CA GLY A 122 8.06 -19.93 12.35
C GLY A 122 7.06 -20.22 13.49
N GLN A 123 7.53 -20.46 14.71
CA GLN A 123 6.67 -20.71 15.89
C GLN A 123 6.10 -19.41 16.45
N VAL A 124 6.87 -18.33 16.45
CA VAL A 124 6.40 -16.98 16.82
C VAL A 124 5.31 -16.53 15.84
N LEU A 125 5.55 -16.67 14.53
CA LEU A 125 4.57 -16.34 13.49
C LEU A 125 3.34 -17.26 13.50
N ALA A 126 3.49 -18.53 13.91
CA ALA A 126 2.36 -19.45 14.04
C ALA A 126 1.34 -19.01 15.12
N GLY A 127 1.78 -18.18 16.07
CA GLY A 127 0.91 -17.62 17.10
C GLY A 127 -0.08 -16.57 16.59
N TYR A 128 0.25 -15.88 15.51
CA TYR A 128 -0.52 -14.76 14.95
C TYR A 128 -1.60 -15.22 13.95
N SER A 129 -2.70 -14.48 13.91
CA SER A 129 -3.71 -14.54 12.84
C SER A 129 -3.11 -14.15 11.50
N ASP A 130 -3.77 -14.52 10.41
CA ASP A 130 -3.24 -14.24 9.06
C ASP A 130 -3.18 -12.73 8.76
N THR A 131 -4.11 -11.96 9.30
CA THR A 131 -4.12 -10.49 9.19
C THR A 131 -3.04 -9.82 10.02
N GLU A 132 -2.72 -10.36 11.20
CA GLU A 132 -1.58 -9.89 12.00
C GLU A 132 -0.27 -10.17 11.28
N LYS A 133 -0.11 -11.33 10.63
CA LYS A 133 1.08 -11.62 9.81
C LYS A 133 1.24 -10.63 8.65
N VAL A 134 0.15 -10.28 7.97
CA VAL A 134 0.18 -9.26 6.90
C VAL A 134 0.60 -7.90 7.46
N THR A 135 0.03 -7.50 8.60
CA THR A 135 0.35 -6.22 9.26
C THR A 135 1.81 -6.16 9.70
N LEU A 136 2.28 -7.19 10.42
CA LEU A 136 3.67 -7.31 10.87
C LEU A 136 4.64 -7.38 9.69
N GLY A 137 4.26 -8.08 8.62
CA GLY A 137 5.03 -8.15 7.38
C GLY A 137 5.17 -6.78 6.72
N ALA A 138 4.09 -6.00 6.63
CA ALA A 138 4.13 -4.64 6.11
C ALA A 138 4.99 -3.70 6.98
N LEU A 139 4.88 -3.79 8.31
CA LEU A 139 5.71 -3.04 9.25
C LEU A 139 7.20 -3.38 9.09
N ALA A 140 7.54 -4.67 9.08
CA ALA A 140 8.91 -5.14 8.91
C ALA A 140 9.48 -4.69 7.55
N LEU A 141 8.66 -4.72 6.50
CA LEU A 141 9.06 -4.26 5.17
C LEU A 141 9.33 -2.76 5.15
N ASN A 142 8.45 -1.94 5.73
CA ASN A 142 8.64 -0.49 5.84
C ASN A 142 9.92 -0.14 6.60
N ILE A 143 10.15 -0.77 7.76
CA ILE A 143 11.37 -0.58 8.56
C ILE A 143 12.61 -1.00 7.79
N SER A 144 12.58 -2.14 7.11
CA SER A 144 13.72 -2.65 6.33
C SER A 144 14.04 -1.74 5.15
N ILE A 145 13.04 -1.28 4.39
CA ILE A 145 13.24 -0.35 3.27
C ILE A 145 13.79 0.98 3.78
N PHE A 146 13.26 1.50 4.88
CA PHE A 146 13.78 2.73 5.48
C PHE A 146 15.24 2.58 5.92
N GLY A 147 15.57 1.50 6.63
CA GLY A 147 16.95 1.20 7.03
C GLY A 147 17.90 1.08 5.84
N ALA A 148 17.50 0.33 4.80
CA ALA A 148 18.29 0.15 3.59
C ALA A 148 18.40 1.44 2.76
N SER A 149 17.44 2.36 2.85
CA SER A 149 17.50 3.66 2.16
C SER A 149 18.69 4.51 2.59
N HIS A 150 19.21 4.33 3.81
CA HIS A 150 20.41 5.01 4.28
C HIS A 150 21.69 4.54 3.58
N LEU A 151 21.68 3.36 2.96
CA LEU A 151 22.82 2.84 2.20
C LEU A 151 22.95 3.53 0.83
N SER A 152 21.83 3.87 0.20
CA SER A 152 21.80 4.59 -1.07
C SER A 152 20.49 5.38 -1.24
N PRO A 153 20.41 6.60 -0.70
CA PRO A 153 19.21 7.42 -0.78
C PRO A 153 18.70 7.64 -2.22
N PRO A 154 19.57 7.92 -3.23
CA PRO A 154 19.10 8.11 -4.61
C PRO A 154 18.50 6.83 -5.22
N ALA A 155 19.08 5.66 -4.92
CA ALA A 155 18.56 4.39 -5.44
C ALA A 155 17.21 4.03 -4.78
N PHE A 156 17.08 4.25 -3.49
CA PHE A 156 15.79 3.99 -2.81
C PHE A 156 14.72 5.02 -3.19
N ALA A 157 15.09 6.27 -3.44
CA ALA A 157 14.15 7.26 -3.97
C ALA A 157 13.64 6.89 -5.37
N SER A 158 14.48 6.33 -6.25
CA SER A 158 14.03 5.90 -7.58
C SER A 158 13.15 4.64 -7.55
N LEU A 159 13.30 3.80 -6.51
CA LEU A 159 12.54 2.56 -6.34
C LEU A 159 11.28 2.71 -5.49
N PHE A 160 11.28 3.55 -4.47
CA PHE A 160 10.25 3.63 -3.42
C PHE A 160 9.68 5.05 -3.25
N ALA A 161 9.86 5.94 -4.23
CA ALA A 161 9.13 7.20 -4.29
C ALA A 161 8.48 7.39 -5.66
N HIS A 162 7.22 7.79 -5.65
CA HIS A 162 6.45 8.05 -6.86
C HIS A 162 6.53 9.53 -7.24
N THR A 163 7.20 9.82 -8.34
CA THR A 163 7.29 11.17 -8.92
C THR A 163 6.43 11.21 -10.19
N PRO A 164 5.37 12.04 -10.25
CA PRO A 164 4.42 12.02 -11.38
C PRO A 164 5.07 12.19 -12.75
N VAL A 165 6.12 13.01 -12.85
CA VAL A 165 6.79 13.30 -14.14
C VAL A 165 7.69 12.17 -14.65
N MET A 166 8.09 11.21 -13.80
CA MET A 166 9.10 10.20 -14.14
C MET A 166 8.55 8.99 -14.92
N GLY A 167 7.22 8.85 -15.04
CA GLY A 167 6.57 7.78 -15.83
C GLY A 167 6.82 6.34 -15.34
N THR A 168 7.43 6.16 -14.17
CA THR A 168 7.78 4.87 -13.58
C THR A 168 6.60 4.26 -12.84
N ASN A 169 5.67 3.63 -13.57
CA ASN A 169 4.39 3.19 -12.99
C ASN A 169 4.49 2.21 -11.81
N TYR A 170 5.52 1.35 -11.74
CA TYR A 170 5.68 0.43 -10.61
C TYR A 170 5.84 1.16 -9.27
N THR A 171 6.31 2.41 -9.30
CA THR A 171 6.42 3.25 -8.11
C THR A 171 5.07 3.62 -7.50
N LEU A 172 3.97 3.48 -8.24
CA LEU A 172 2.61 3.60 -7.69
C LEU A 172 2.35 2.56 -6.59
N LEU A 173 2.97 1.38 -6.68
CA LEU A 173 2.91 0.36 -5.64
C LEU A 173 4.00 0.55 -4.60
N THR A 174 5.26 0.62 -5.03
CA THR A 174 6.39 0.58 -4.10
C THR A 174 6.50 1.84 -3.23
N ALA A 175 5.97 2.98 -3.68
CA ALA A 175 5.94 4.20 -2.87
C ALA A 175 5.14 4.06 -1.58
N ALA A 176 4.19 3.12 -1.49
CA ALA A 176 3.48 2.83 -0.24
C ALA A 176 4.38 2.32 0.89
N PHE A 177 5.63 1.91 0.57
CA PHE A 177 6.57 1.33 1.53
C PHE A 177 7.80 2.23 1.82
N GLY A 178 8.09 3.22 0.97
CA GLY A 178 9.17 4.19 1.19
C GLY A 178 8.80 5.23 2.27
N HIS A 179 9.79 5.78 2.98
CA HIS A 179 9.56 6.81 4.00
C HIS A 179 10.67 7.87 3.97
N VAL A 180 10.29 9.16 3.96
CA VAL A 180 11.25 10.29 3.92
C VAL A 180 12.00 10.55 5.22
N GLY A 181 11.58 9.98 6.35
CA GLY A 181 12.19 10.26 7.65
C GLY A 181 11.66 9.39 8.78
N PHE A 182 12.41 9.37 9.88
CA PHE A 182 12.14 8.50 11.02
C PHE A 182 10.77 8.76 11.66
N LEU A 183 10.44 10.02 11.95
CA LEU A 183 9.13 10.35 12.55
C LEU A 183 7.97 9.97 11.62
N HIS A 184 8.13 10.17 10.31
CA HIS A 184 7.12 9.76 9.34
C HIS A 184 6.92 8.23 9.33
N LEU A 185 8.01 7.46 9.37
CA LEU A 185 7.95 6.01 9.53
C LEU A 185 7.29 5.61 10.86
N ALA A 186 7.67 6.25 11.98
CA ALA A 186 7.17 5.92 13.30
C ALA A 186 5.66 6.15 13.41
N PHE A 187 5.17 7.30 12.95
CA PHE A 187 3.74 7.62 12.95
C PHE A 187 2.95 6.69 12.03
N ASN A 188 3.42 6.42 10.81
CA ASN A 188 2.75 5.48 9.91
C ASN A 188 2.74 4.06 10.48
N SER A 189 3.85 3.62 11.06
CA SER A 189 3.96 2.28 11.66
C SER A 189 3.03 2.12 12.85
N LEU A 190 2.94 3.13 13.71
CA LEU A 190 2.02 3.12 14.85
C LEU A 190 0.56 3.15 14.38
N ALA A 191 0.21 4.02 13.43
CA ALA A 191 -1.14 4.10 12.90
C ALA A 191 -1.54 2.78 12.23
N LEU A 192 -0.65 2.19 11.43
CA LEU A 192 -0.88 0.88 10.80
C LEU A 192 -1.06 -0.22 11.84
N TYR A 193 -0.18 -0.29 12.85
CA TYR A 193 -0.27 -1.29 13.92
C TYR A 193 -1.59 -1.23 14.69
N ASN A 194 -2.10 -0.03 14.97
CA ASN A 194 -3.36 0.14 15.70
C ASN A 194 -4.60 -0.05 14.82
N CYS A 195 -4.58 0.44 13.58
CA CYS A 195 -5.77 0.43 12.73
C CYS A 195 -5.96 -0.90 11.97
N ALA A 196 -4.88 -1.59 11.60
CA ALA A 196 -4.95 -2.79 10.76
C ALA A 196 -5.73 -3.94 11.40
N PRO A 197 -5.51 -4.29 12.67
CA PRO A 197 -6.28 -5.36 13.29
C PRO A 197 -7.79 -5.05 13.31
N ILE A 198 -8.17 -3.80 13.58
CA ILE A 198 -9.57 -3.37 13.65
C ILE A 198 -10.24 -3.48 12.27
N VAL A 199 -9.61 -2.91 11.23
CA VAL A 199 -10.14 -2.98 9.87
C VAL A 199 -10.18 -4.42 9.38
N ALA A 200 -9.12 -5.19 9.59
CA ALA A 200 -9.04 -6.56 9.10
C ALA A 200 -10.04 -7.51 9.78
N GLN A 201 -10.49 -7.21 11.00
CA GLN A 201 -11.55 -7.96 11.70
C GLN A 201 -12.97 -7.48 11.39
N SER A 202 -13.11 -6.36 10.66
CA SER A 202 -14.43 -5.82 10.31
C SER A 202 -15.24 -6.79 9.44
N PRO A 203 -16.57 -6.62 9.33
CA PRO A 203 -17.44 -7.42 8.47
C PRO A 203 -17.01 -7.50 7.00
N VAL A 204 -16.24 -6.51 6.53
CA VAL A 204 -15.71 -6.48 5.16
C VAL A 204 -14.63 -7.54 4.95
N PHE A 205 -13.74 -7.74 5.93
CA PHE A 205 -12.56 -8.60 5.77
C PHE A 205 -12.63 -9.91 6.55
N GLN A 206 -13.40 -9.96 7.65
CA GLN A 206 -13.65 -11.16 8.47
C GLN A 206 -12.36 -11.90 8.90
N GLY A 207 -11.27 -11.17 9.14
CA GLY A 207 -9.98 -11.76 9.49
C GLY A 207 -9.26 -12.48 8.35
N ASN A 208 -9.72 -12.34 7.10
CA ASN A 208 -9.05 -12.94 5.94
C ASN A 208 -7.80 -12.12 5.55
N GLY A 209 -6.62 -12.70 5.79
CA GLY A 209 -5.34 -12.04 5.51
C GLY A 209 -5.10 -11.76 4.02
N SER A 210 -5.48 -12.70 3.14
CA SER A 210 -5.32 -12.54 1.68
C SER A 210 -6.17 -11.38 1.15
N HIS A 211 -7.40 -11.28 1.65
CA HIS A 211 -8.35 -10.21 1.32
C HIS A 211 -7.82 -8.85 1.80
N PHE A 212 -7.40 -8.78 3.06
CA PHE A 212 -6.84 -7.56 3.63
C PHE A 212 -5.55 -7.12 2.92
N ALA A 213 -4.66 -8.05 2.56
CA ALA A 213 -3.47 -7.76 1.79
C ALA A 213 -3.80 -7.22 0.38
N ALA A 214 -4.78 -7.81 -0.30
CA ALA A 214 -5.23 -7.31 -1.61
C ALA A 214 -5.76 -5.88 -1.54
N PHE A 215 -6.55 -5.57 -0.51
CA PHE A 215 -7.02 -4.21 -0.23
C PHE A 215 -5.86 -3.26 0.10
N TYR A 216 -4.95 -3.65 1.00
CA TYR A 216 -3.80 -2.83 1.41
C TYR A 216 -2.96 -2.40 0.20
N LEU A 217 -2.56 -3.37 -0.63
CA LEU A 217 -1.72 -3.11 -1.80
C LEU A 217 -2.46 -2.29 -2.86
N SER A 218 -3.72 -2.61 -3.12
CA SER A 218 -4.50 -1.93 -4.17
C SER A 218 -4.85 -0.50 -3.79
N THR A 219 -5.23 -0.24 -2.54
CA THR A 219 -5.52 1.12 -2.07
C THR A 219 -4.26 1.98 -1.99
N GLY A 220 -3.08 1.39 -1.72
CA GLY A 220 -1.79 2.07 -1.86
C GLY A 220 -1.53 2.54 -3.30
N ILE A 221 -1.83 1.68 -4.28
CA ILE A 221 -1.74 2.06 -5.71
C ILE A 221 -2.73 3.19 -6.03
N PHE A 222 -3.99 3.09 -5.58
CA PHE A 222 -4.99 4.15 -5.83
C PHE A 222 -4.64 5.47 -5.15
N ALA A 223 -4.06 5.45 -3.94
CA ALA A 223 -3.58 6.64 -3.27
C ALA A 223 -2.47 7.32 -4.09
N ASN A 224 -1.44 6.58 -4.50
CA ASN A 224 -0.35 7.14 -5.32
C ASN A 224 -0.83 7.58 -6.71
N LEU A 225 -1.80 6.88 -7.31
CA LEU A 225 -2.45 7.33 -8.54
C LEU A 225 -3.22 8.63 -8.33
N SER A 226 -3.90 8.79 -7.19
CA SER A 226 -4.64 10.02 -6.87
C SER A 226 -3.68 11.20 -6.70
N HIS A 227 -2.51 11.01 -6.09
CA HIS A 227 -1.45 12.02 -6.11
C HIS A 227 -0.98 12.35 -7.52
N HIS A 228 -0.76 11.33 -8.34
CA HIS A 228 -0.39 11.53 -9.74
C HIS A 228 -1.42 12.36 -10.50
N LEU A 229 -2.71 12.03 -10.38
CA LEU A 229 -3.80 12.76 -11.04
C LEU A 229 -4.02 14.14 -10.42
N GLY A 230 -3.66 14.31 -9.14
CA GLY A 230 -3.71 15.58 -8.43
C GLY A 230 -2.86 16.69 -9.08
N THR A 231 -1.86 16.36 -9.91
CA THR A 231 -1.10 17.35 -10.67
C THR A 231 -1.94 18.08 -11.72
N MET A 232 -3.13 17.56 -12.06
CA MET A 232 -4.04 18.12 -13.06
C MET A 232 -5.04 19.11 -12.46
N LEU A 233 -5.13 19.18 -11.13
CA LEU A 233 -6.09 20.05 -10.46
C LEU A 233 -5.69 21.52 -10.58
N PRO A 234 -6.66 22.43 -10.85
CA PRO A 234 -6.40 23.85 -10.99
C PRO A 234 -6.00 24.44 -9.63
N THR A 235 -4.88 25.16 -9.58
CA THR A 235 -4.36 25.75 -8.35
C THR A 235 -3.32 26.83 -8.65
N ARG A 236 -3.32 27.90 -7.84
CA ARG A 236 -2.57 29.12 -8.14
C ARG A 236 -1.29 29.31 -7.32
N ARG A 237 -1.21 28.75 -6.10
CA ARG A 237 -0.19 29.15 -5.10
C ARG A 237 0.89 28.11 -4.79
N TYR A 238 0.62 26.82 -5.00
CA TYR A 238 1.56 25.73 -4.68
C TYR A 238 1.67 24.70 -5.80
N TRP A 239 1.67 25.13 -7.06
CA TRP A 239 1.66 24.25 -8.22
C TRP A 239 2.82 23.23 -8.21
N VAL A 240 4.04 23.68 -7.88
CA VAL A 240 5.27 22.87 -7.93
C VAL A 240 5.29 21.72 -6.90
N SER A 241 4.71 21.88 -5.70
CA SER A 241 4.77 20.85 -4.67
C SER A 241 4.04 19.55 -5.04
N ARG A 242 3.02 19.62 -5.92
CA ARG A 242 2.27 18.45 -6.41
C ARG A 242 3.09 17.56 -7.34
N PHE A 243 4.13 18.10 -7.96
CA PHE A 243 5.07 17.31 -8.77
C PHE A 243 6.16 16.65 -7.91
N GLY A 244 6.16 16.94 -6.60
CA GLY A 244 7.03 16.29 -5.63
C GLY A 244 6.79 14.79 -5.56
N ALA A 245 7.87 14.08 -5.20
CA ALA A 245 7.81 12.66 -4.97
C ALA A 245 6.94 12.34 -3.74
N THR A 246 6.13 11.29 -3.85
CA THR A 246 5.37 10.73 -2.72
C THR A 246 5.95 9.40 -2.30
N GLN A 247 5.96 9.17 -0.99
CA GLN A 247 6.32 7.90 -0.39
C GLN A 247 5.74 7.85 1.03
N GLY A 248 5.21 6.71 1.44
CA GLY A 248 4.67 6.48 2.77
C GLY A 248 3.45 5.58 2.76
N ALA A 249 3.22 4.88 3.87
CA ALA A 249 2.01 4.08 4.06
C ALA A 249 0.76 4.92 4.37
N SER A 250 0.90 6.25 4.51
CA SER A 250 -0.19 7.16 4.92
C SER A 250 -1.41 7.06 4.00
N GLY A 251 -1.24 6.93 2.68
CA GLY A 251 -2.37 6.74 1.75
C GLY A 251 -3.19 5.48 2.04
N VAL A 252 -2.53 4.37 2.41
CA VAL A 252 -3.20 3.11 2.79
C VAL A 252 -3.88 3.25 4.16
N ILE A 253 -3.22 3.92 5.10
CA ILE A 253 -3.79 4.22 6.42
C ILE A 253 -5.04 5.10 6.28
N MET A 254 -5.03 6.06 5.36
CA MET A 254 -6.20 6.88 5.03
C MET A 254 -7.33 6.04 4.43
N ALA A 255 -7.02 5.05 3.58
CA ALA A 255 -8.02 4.09 3.11
C ALA A 255 -8.63 3.27 4.26
N MET A 256 -7.83 2.89 5.24
CA MET A 256 -8.30 2.20 6.43
C MET A 256 -9.22 3.09 7.28
N PHE A 257 -8.90 4.37 7.46
CA PHE A 257 -9.81 5.33 8.07
C PHE A 257 -11.11 5.51 7.27
N GLY A 258 -11.05 5.47 5.93
CA GLY A 258 -12.24 5.44 5.08
C GLY A 258 -13.15 4.25 5.37
N VAL A 259 -12.59 3.04 5.55
CA VAL A 259 -13.36 1.86 5.97
C VAL A 259 -13.95 2.06 7.37
N LEU A 260 -13.16 2.52 8.33
CA LEU A 260 -13.62 2.75 9.69
C LEU A 260 -14.74 3.79 9.75
N ALA A 261 -14.67 4.87 8.97
CA ALA A 261 -15.72 5.89 8.92
C ALA A 261 -17.07 5.33 8.41
N MET A 262 -17.03 4.37 7.49
CA MET A 262 -18.24 3.74 6.96
C MET A 262 -18.84 2.70 7.90
N LEU A 263 -18.02 2.04 8.72
CA LEU A 263 -18.47 0.92 9.56
C LEU A 263 -18.65 1.28 11.03
N TYR A 264 -17.84 2.21 11.54
CA TYR A 264 -17.72 2.54 12.96
C TYR A 264 -17.52 4.06 13.17
N PRO A 265 -18.41 4.94 12.67
CA PRO A 265 -18.23 6.40 12.75
C PRO A 265 -18.14 6.92 14.20
N ASP A 266 -18.89 6.32 15.11
CA ASP A 266 -18.94 6.70 16.53
C ASP A 266 -17.80 6.13 17.37
N ALA A 267 -17.00 5.20 16.82
CA ALA A 267 -15.86 4.64 17.54
C ALA A 267 -14.86 5.74 17.89
N ARG A 268 -14.27 5.64 19.07
CA ARG A 268 -13.36 6.66 19.59
C ARG A 268 -11.92 6.21 19.47
N VAL A 269 -11.07 7.10 18.96
CA VAL A 269 -9.62 6.88 18.84
C VAL A 269 -8.86 8.00 19.53
N GLY A 270 -7.75 7.63 20.17
CA GLY A 270 -6.75 8.58 20.63
C GLY A 270 -5.78 8.90 19.49
N ILE A 271 -5.42 10.17 19.36
CA ILE A 271 -4.36 10.60 18.43
C ILE A 271 -3.10 10.77 19.27
N MET A 272 -1.98 10.22 18.77
CA MET A 272 -0.70 10.32 19.48
C MET A 272 -0.36 11.78 19.79
N PHE A 273 -0.01 12.07 21.03
CA PHE A 273 0.33 13.41 21.56
C PHE A 273 -0.80 14.44 21.64
N LEU A 274 -2.04 14.12 21.23
CA LEU A 274 -3.20 14.96 21.52
C LEU A 274 -3.97 14.39 22.72
N PRO A 275 -4.36 15.24 23.69
CA PRO A 275 -5.19 14.79 24.79
C PRO A 275 -6.60 14.43 24.29
N GLY A 276 -7.23 13.46 24.95
CA GLY A 276 -8.61 13.05 24.70
C GLY A 276 -8.77 11.93 23.66
N THR A 277 -10.03 11.63 23.36
CA THR A 277 -10.43 10.69 22.31
C THR A 277 -11.46 11.36 21.40
N TYR A 278 -11.36 11.08 20.11
CA TYR A 278 -12.17 11.70 19.07
C TYR A 278 -12.95 10.61 18.34
N SER A 279 -14.19 10.87 17.95
CA SER A 279 -14.92 9.95 17.08
C SER A 279 -14.20 9.82 15.73
N ILE A 280 -14.26 8.65 15.11
CA ILE A 280 -13.71 8.41 13.77
C ILE A 280 -14.30 9.39 12.77
N GLU A 281 -15.60 9.69 12.85
CA GLU A 281 -16.25 10.68 12.00
C GLU A 281 -15.58 12.06 12.10
N ASN A 282 -15.40 12.58 13.33
CA ASN A 282 -14.80 13.90 13.53
C ASN A 282 -13.32 13.93 13.10
N LEU A 283 -12.59 12.84 13.36
CA LEU A 283 -11.21 12.69 12.91
C LEU A 283 -11.14 12.72 11.38
N VAL A 284 -11.95 11.91 10.70
CA VAL A 284 -11.99 11.83 9.24
C VAL A 284 -12.45 13.13 8.61
N ALA A 285 -13.49 13.78 9.14
CA ALA A 285 -13.93 15.09 8.67
C ALA A 285 -12.81 16.13 8.77
N SER A 286 -12.07 16.14 9.90
CA SER A 286 -10.93 17.04 10.10
C SER A 286 -9.80 16.75 9.11
N LEU A 287 -9.47 15.48 8.86
CA LEU A 287 -8.45 15.07 7.89
C LEU A 287 -8.85 15.45 6.46
N VAL A 288 -10.12 15.26 6.08
CA VAL A 288 -10.64 15.66 4.76
C VAL A 288 -10.53 17.15 4.57
N VAL A 289 -10.91 17.96 5.56
CA VAL A 289 -10.77 19.43 5.49
C VAL A 289 -9.30 19.82 5.39
N PHE A 290 -8.44 19.24 6.22
CA PHE A 290 -7.00 19.50 6.21
C PHE A 290 -6.37 19.18 4.85
N ASP A 291 -6.64 18.00 4.28
CA ASP A 291 -6.10 17.60 3.00
C ASP A 291 -6.73 18.37 1.83
N ALA A 292 -8.00 18.74 1.89
CA ALA A 292 -8.62 19.57 0.86
C ALA A 292 -8.00 20.98 0.84
N VAL A 293 -7.81 21.60 2.00
CA VAL A 293 -7.11 22.89 2.12
C VAL A 293 -5.68 22.75 1.60
N GLY A 294 -4.95 21.71 2.01
CA GLY A 294 -3.60 21.43 1.53
C GLY A 294 -3.52 21.19 0.02
N LEU A 295 -4.52 20.52 -0.56
CA LEU A 295 -4.55 20.20 -1.99
C LEU A 295 -4.90 21.40 -2.87
N PHE A 296 -5.89 22.21 -2.48
CA PHE A 296 -6.39 23.31 -3.32
C PHE A 296 -5.73 24.66 -3.00
N VAL A 297 -5.54 24.96 -1.71
CA VAL A 297 -4.97 26.23 -1.23
C VAL A 297 -3.48 26.11 -0.99
N GLY A 298 -3.04 24.99 -0.41
CA GLY A 298 -1.66 24.73 0.02
C GLY A 298 -1.35 25.32 1.39
N ILE A 299 -0.56 24.58 2.17
CA ILE A 299 -0.16 24.98 3.52
C ILE A 299 1.35 25.26 3.52
N PRO A 300 1.79 26.48 3.87
CA PRO A 300 3.21 26.81 3.92
C PRO A 300 3.98 25.84 4.81
N TYR A 301 5.18 25.43 4.37
CA TYR A 301 6.12 24.57 5.11
C TYR A 301 5.66 23.13 5.41
N LEU A 302 4.42 22.76 5.07
CA LEU A 302 3.89 21.40 5.22
C LEU A 302 3.67 20.78 3.83
N ASN A 303 4.56 19.86 3.45
CA ASN A 303 4.45 19.15 2.16
C ASN A 303 3.95 17.72 2.39
N PHE A 304 2.62 17.56 2.45
CA PHE A 304 1.97 16.26 2.53
C PHE A 304 1.43 15.83 1.16
N ALA A 305 1.27 14.52 0.99
CA ALA A 305 0.65 13.90 -0.18
C ALA A 305 -0.89 14.02 -0.11
N HIS A 306 -1.42 15.25 0.00
CA HIS A 306 -2.83 15.51 0.27
C HIS A 306 -3.79 14.79 -0.70
N ALA A 307 -3.47 14.75 -1.99
CA ALA A 307 -4.24 14.01 -2.98
C ALA A 307 -4.16 12.49 -2.80
N ALA A 308 -3.02 11.95 -2.34
CA ALA A 308 -2.93 10.53 -1.99
C ALA A 308 -3.77 10.20 -0.75
N HIS A 309 -3.79 11.07 0.25
CA HIS A 309 -4.60 10.87 1.44
C HIS A 309 -6.09 10.86 1.12
N LEU A 310 -6.59 11.88 0.41
CA LEU A 310 -7.99 11.95 -0.02
C LEU A 310 -8.37 10.79 -0.95
N GLY A 311 -7.50 10.45 -1.90
CA GLY A 311 -7.73 9.35 -2.82
C GLY A 311 -7.75 7.98 -2.13
N GLY A 312 -6.82 7.75 -1.21
CA GLY A 312 -6.80 6.56 -0.36
C GLY A 312 -8.07 6.46 0.48
N LEU A 313 -8.43 7.53 1.19
CA LEU A 313 -9.64 7.62 2.00
C LEU A 313 -10.90 7.32 1.19
N ALA A 314 -11.05 7.95 0.03
CA ALA A 314 -12.17 7.72 -0.88
C ALA A 314 -12.21 6.26 -1.36
N ALA A 315 -11.07 5.68 -1.75
CA ALA A 315 -10.99 4.29 -2.17
C ALA A 315 -11.39 3.32 -1.05
N GLY A 316 -10.95 3.57 0.17
CA GLY A 316 -11.31 2.76 1.34
C GLY A 316 -12.79 2.87 1.72
N ALA A 317 -13.31 4.09 1.78
CA ALA A 317 -14.72 4.35 2.04
C ALA A 317 -15.61 3.70 0.97
N ALA A 318 -15.25 3.86 -0.32
CA ALA A 318 -15.96 3.22 -1.42
C ALA A 318 -15.92 1.69 -1.32
N TYR A 319 -14.78 1.11 -0.93
CA TYR A 319 -14.66 -0.34 -0.75
C TYR A 319 -15.60 -0.89 0.33
N ALA A 320 -15.75 -0.16 1.43
CA ALA A 320 -16.71 -0.52 2.48
C ALA A 320 -18.17 -0.27 2.05
N TYR A 321 -18.46 0.92 1.52
CA TYR A 321 -19.80 1.35 1.13
C TYR A 321 -20.43 0.46 0.05
N PHE A 322 -19.65 0.07 -0.96
CA PHE A 322 -20.14 -0.78 -2.05
C PHE A 322 -20.08 -2.29 -1.73
N ASP A 323 -19.83 -2.70 -0.49
CA ASP A 323 -19.67 -4.11 -0.11
C ASP A 323 -18.60 -4.81 -0.97
N GLY A 324 -17.36 -4.32 -0.88
CA GLY A 324 -16.22 -4.86 -1.62
C GLY A 324 -15.98 -6.35 -1.37
N ARG A 325 -16.45 -6.90 -0.23
CA ARG A 325 -16.45 -8.34 0.03
C ARG A 325 -17.32 -9.07 -0.97
N ARG A 326 -18.61 -8.75 -1.06
CA ARG A 326 -19.54 -9.44 -1.95
C ARG A 326 -19.36 -9.10 -3.42
N ARG A 327 -18.95 -7.86 -3.73
CA ARG A 327 -18.88 -7.39 -5.12
C ARG A 327 -17.53 -7.58 -5.79
N LEU A 328 -16.44 -7.66 -5.04
CA LEU A 328 -15.09 -7.80 -5.59
C LEU A 328 -14.39 -9.06 -5.11
N TRP A 329 -14.36 -9.30 -3.79
CA TRP A 329 -13.58 -10.40 -3.22
C TRP A 329 -14.15 -11.78 -3.52
N ILE A 330 -15.44 -12.02 -3.21
CA ILE A 330 -16.10 -13.32 -3.47
C ILE A 330 -16.09 -13.67 -4.97
N PRO A 331 -16.45 -12.75 -5.90
CA PRO A 331 -16.32 -13.01 -7.34
C PRO A 331 -14.88 -13.33 -7.77
N SER A 332 -13.88 -12.66 -7.19
CA SER A 332 -12.47 -12.95 -7.48
C SER A 332 -12.07 -14.36 -7.02
N ARG A 333 -12.53 -14.79 -5.83
CA ARG A 333 -12.31 -16.16 -5.33
C ARG A 333 -13.01 -17.19 -6.22
N ARG A 334 -14.26 -16.95 -6.61
CA ARG A 334 -15.01 -17.83 -7.52
C ARG A 334 -14.32 -17.97 -8.89
N LEU A 335 -13.86 -16.85 -9.47
CA LEU A 335 -13.09 -16.85 -10.71
C LEU A 335 -11.81 -17.67 -10.56
N ALA A 336 -11.06 -17.46 -9.47
CA ALA A 336 -9.83 -18.18 -9.19
C ALA A 336 -10.06 -19.69 -9.02
N PHE A 337 -11.10 -20.09 -8.27
CA PHE A 337 -11.49 -21.49 -8.12
C PHE A 337 -11.80 -22.15 -9.47
N ASN A 338 -12.62 -21.50 -10.30
CA ASN A 338 -12.96 -22.01 -11.63
C ASN A 338 -11.71 -22.15 -12.52
N GLY A 339 -10.80 -21.17 -12.47
CA GLY A 339 -9.51 -21.24 -13.17
C GLY A 339 -8.65 -22.42 -12.69
N MET A 340 -8.55 -22.65 -11.38
CA MET A 340 -7.82 -23.79 -10.83
C MET A 340 -8.44 -25.13 -11.21
N LYS A 341 -9.77 -25.21 -11.26
CA LYS A 341 -10.50 -26.43 -11.66
C LYS A 341 -10.23 -26.78 -13.12
N LEU A 342 -10.24 -25.78 -14.01
CA LEU A 342 -9.87 -25.95 -15.42
C LEU A 342 -8.43 -26.49 -15.58
N LEU A 343 -7.52 -26.04 -14.72
CA LEU A 343 -6.11 -26.47 -14.71
C LEU A 343 -5.87 -27.78 -13.93
N LYS A 344 -6.93 -28.46 -13.44
CA LYS A 344 -6.83 -29.68 -12.61
C LYS A 344 -5.96 -29.51 -11.35
N MET A 345 -5.95 -28.31 -10.77
CA MET A 345 -5.21 -27.99 -9.54
C MET A 345 -6.03 -28.14 -8.26
N THR A 346 -7.36 -28.34 -8.39
CA THR A 346 -8.32 -28.38 -7.27
C THR A 346 -8.53 -29.75 -6.68
#